data_AF-A0A0N8TDL0-F1
#
_entry.id   AF-A0A0N8TDL0-F1
#
_cell.length_a   1.000
_cell.length_b   1.000
_cell.length_c   1.000
_cell.angle_alpha   90.00
_cell.angle_beta   90.00
_cell.angle_gamma   90.00
#
_symmetry.space_group_name_H-M   'P 1'
#
loop_
_entity.id
_entity.type
_entity.pdbx_description
1 polymer ?
#
loop_
_entity_poly.entity_id
_entity_poly.type
_entity_poly.pdbx_seq_one_letter_code
_entity_poly.pdbx_strand_id
1 'polypeptide(L)'
;MTQHPFSLLRNLARSGNDTHEHDDDTLSFINAMEKLNIHSVFDIVRRSKSAFVNELSRISDADAALAYENARCYATQIVRLYRNQLLSSGRTQQLTRRTGVRSLVDIGPGFPNLFKENWDLFCKVGAIEAKDSPVAYLTSLYRFALEQLEGSVAEPSRIKLDERRPDLKDLLIDQQSTFTPVPTLHIVNQVLSKAINAYAGTVPEDKGKTIYQLVAEKQHPFQFPYNFHFQQISLGLDGKKPTLGRR
;
A
#
# COMPACT_ATOMS: atom_id res chain seq x y z
N MET A 1 -3.83 -32.05 11.71
CA MET A 1 -2.95 -31.17 12.50
C MET A 1 -3.76 -29.95 12.92
N THR A 2 -4.25 -29.94 14.16
CA THR A 2 -5.02 -28.85 14.73
C THR A 2 -4.07 -27.68 15.00
N GLN A 3 -3.91 -26.78 14.03
CA GLN A 3 -3.18 -25.55 14.26
C GLN A 3 -3.95 -24.76 15.32
N HIS A 4 -3.33 -24.48 16.45
CA HIS A 4 -3.84 -23.53 17.43
C HIS A 4 -3.42 -22.12 16.98
N PRO A 5 -4.29 -21.33 16.32
CA PRO A 5 -3.93 -19.96 15.91
C PRO A 5 -3.64 -19.05 17.13
N PHE A 6 -3.97 -19.50 18.34
CA PHE A 6 -3.93 -18.71 19.57
C PHE A 6 -2.74 -18.97 20.51
N SER A 7 -1.77 -19.82 20.14
CA SER A 7 -0.67 -20.19 21.06
C SER A 7 0.14 -18.99 21.55
N LEU A 8 0.47 -18.05 20.64
CA LEU A 8 1.26 -16.86 21.01
C LEU A 8 0.42 -15.79 21.70
N LEU A 9 -0.84 -15.63 21.30
CA LEU A 9 -1.76 -14.66 21.91
C LEU A 9 -2.05 -15.01 23.38
N ARG A 10 -2.15 -16.31 23.71
CA ARG A 10 -2.37 -16.80 25.07
C ARG A 10 -1.26 -16.42 26.06
N ASN A 11 -0.05 -16.19 25.55
CA ASN A 11 1.12 -15.87 26.37
C ASN A 11 1.42 -14.36 26.44
N LEU A 12 0.55 -13.50 25.90
CA LEU A 12 0.78 -12.06 25.86
C LEU A 12 0.56 -11.37 27.20
N ALA A 13 -0.50 -11.74 27.91
CA ALA A 13 -0.78 -11.26 29.25
C ALA A 13 -0.81 -12.44 30.20
N ARG A 14 -0.32 -12.25 31.43
CA ARG A 14 -0.57 -13.19 32.51
C ARG A 14 -2.10 -13.20 32.70
N SER A 15 -2.76 -14.34 32.48
CA SER A 15 -4.15 -14.45 32.96
C SER A 15 -4.07 -14.18 34.45
N GLY A 16 -4.79 -13.17 34.94
CA GLY A 16 -5.03 -13.05 36.37
C GLY A 16 -5.44 -14.44 36.86
N ASN A 17 -4.87 -14.88 37.97
CA ASN A 17 -5.35 -16.08 38.63
C ASN A 17 -6.87 -15.95 38.75
N ASP A 18 -7.61 -17.00 38.41
CA ASP A 18 -9.08 -17.11 38.55
C ASP A 18 -9.52 -17.09 40.03
N THR A 19 -9.03 -16.13 40.80
CA THR A 19 -9.22 -16.03 42.25
C THR A 19 -9.42 -14.58 42.67
N HIS A 20 -10.40 -13.88 42.10
CA HIS A 20 -11.08 -12.79 42.79
C HIS A 20 -12.54 -12.70 42.30
N GLU A 21 -13.46 -13.04 43.20
CA GLU A 21 -14.87 -12.71 43.10
C GLU A 21 -15.02 -11.18 43.19
N HIS A 22 -15.11 -10.49 42.04
CA HIS A 22 -15.91 -9.27 41.82
C HIS A 22 -15.62 -8.62 40.46
N ASP A 23 -16.62 -8.72 39.57
CA ASP A 23 -17.17 -7.73 38.61
C ASP A 23 -17.57 -8.44 37.30
N ASP A 24 -18.85 -8.83 37.24
CA ASP A 24 -19.48 -9.77 36.29
C ASP A 24 -19.55 -9.35 34.80
N ASP A 25 -18.75 -8.38 34.35
CA ASP A 25 -18.82 -7.87 32.95
C ASP A 25 -17.48 -7.82 32.20
N THR A 26 -16.35 -8.19 32.82
CA THR A 26 -15.04 -8.13 32.16
C THR A 26 -14.70 -9.44 31.45
N LEU A 27 -14.43 -9.34 30.15
CA LEU A 27 -14.14 -10.52 29.34
C LEU A 27 -12.70 -10.99 29.55
N SER A 28 -12.52 -12.31 29.52
CA SER A 28 -11.19 -12.91 29.39
C SER A 28 -10.48 -12.35 28.17
N PHE A 29 -9.16 -12.16 28.27
CA PHE A 29 -8.30 -11.57 27.25
C PHE A 29 -8.48 -12.19 25.85
N ILE A 30 -8.70 -13.51 25.77
CA ILE A 30 -8.91 -14.22 24.50
C ILE A 30 -10.23 -13.79 23.84
N ASN A 31 -11.31 -13.77 24.62
CA ASN A 31 -12.63 -13.34 24.15
C ASN A 31 -12.62 -11.85 23.76
N ALA A 32 -11.83 -11.03 24.47
CA ALA A 32 -11.61 -9.63 24.12
C ALA A 32 -10.90 -9.46 22.76
N MET A 33 -9.88 -10.28 22.48
CA MET A 33 -9.17 -10.28 21.19
C MET A 33 -10.08 -10.70 20.03
N GLU A 34 -10.94 -11.70 20.24
CA GLU A 34 -11.94 -12.10 19.24
C GLU A 34 -12.96 -10.99 18.97
N LYS A 35 -13.47 -10.31 20.02
CA LYS A 35 -14.37 -9.16 19.85
C LYS A 35 -13.70 -7.98 19.12
N LEU A 36 -12.41 -7.76 19.33
CA LEU A 36 -11.63 -6.72 18.64
C LEU A 36 -11.17 -7.12 17.22
N ASN A 37 -11.55 -8.33 16.77
CA ASN A 37 -11.16 -8.92 15.49
C ASN A 37 -9.63 -8.97 15.30
N ILE A 38 -8.89 -9.24 16.38
CA ILE A 38 -7.43 -9.36 16.39
C ILE A 38 -7.08 -10.84 16.29
N HIS A 39 -6.44 -11.23 15.20
CA HIS A 39 -6.07 -12.64 14.95
C HIS A 39 -4.58 -12.90 15.13
N SER A 40 -3.74 -11.87 15.00
CA SER A 40 -2.29 -12.01 15.09
C SER A 40 -1.65 -10.98 16.01
N VAL A 41 -0.47 -11.33 16.52
CA VAL A 41 0.45 -10.40 17.18
C VAL A 41 0.76 -9.19 16.28
N PHE A 42 0.79 -9.39 14.96
CA PHE A 42 1.01 -8.30 14.00
C PHE A 42 -0.14 -7.29 13.95
N ASP A 43 -1.39 -7.71 14.21
CA ASP A 43 -2.53 -6.80 14.22
C ASP A 43 -2.49 -5.88 15.44
N ILE A 44 -1.95 -6.37 16.56
CA ILE A 44 -1.69 -5.56 17.76
C ILE A 44 -0.62 -4.49 17.46
N VAL A 45 0.51 -4.90 16.87
CA VAL A 45 1.64 -4.00 16.58
C VAL A 45 1.32 -2.97 15.49
N ARG A 46 0.34 -3.24 14.60
CA ARG A 46 -0.16 -2.27 13.62
C ARG A 46 -0.87 -1.08 14.27
N ARG A 47 -1.46 -1.26 15.46
CA ARG A 47 -2.09 -0.18 16.22
C ARG A 47 -1.07 0.57 17.07
N SER A 48 -1.35 1.83 17.38
CA SER A 48 -0.55 2.57 18.35
C SER A 48 -0.77 2.00 19.76
N LYS A 49 0.27 2.06 20.59
CA LYS A 49 0.21 1.55 21.97
C LYS A 49 -0.96 2.15 22.76
N SER A 50 -1.17 3.46 22.63
CA SER A 50 -2.26 4.17 23.31
C SER A 50 -3.64 3.74 22.82
N ALA A 51 -3.82 3.57 21.50
CA ALA A 51 -5.10 3.10 20.94
C ALA A 51 -5.43 1.70 21.45
N PHE A 52 -4.47 0.79 21.42
CA PHE A 52 -4.66 -0.59 21.90
C PHE A 52 -5.01 -0.65 23.39
N VAL A 53 -4.29 0.11 24.23
CA VAL A 53 -4.56 0.16 25.67
C VAL A 53 -5.98 0.68 25.95
N ASN A 54 -6.39 1.75 25.26
CA ASN A 54 -7.73 2.33 25.42
C ASN A 54 -8.86 1.43 24.92
N GLU A 55 -8.61 0.66 23.85
CA GLU A 55 -9.59 -0.30 23.32
C GLU A 55 -9.74 -1.50 24.23
N LEU A 56 -8.62 -2.03 24.74
CA LEU A 56 -8.62 -3.19 25.61
C LEU A 56 -9.21 -2.86 26.98
N SER A 57 -8.87 -1.69 27.55
CA SER A 57 -9.38 -1.26 28.87
C SER A 57 -10.89 -1.08 28.90
N ARG A 58 -11.58 -1.00 27.75
CA ARG A 58 -13.05 -0.95 27.68
C ARG A 58 -13.70 -2.32 27.78
N ILE A 59 -12.94 -3.39 27.58
CA ILE A 59 -13.45 -4.75 27.36
C ILE A 59 -12.91 -5.72 28.41
N SER A 60 -11.67 -5.52 28.87
CA SER A 60 -10.96 -6.45 29.74
C SER A 60 -10.04 -5.70 30.71
N ASP A 61 -9.90 -6.23 31.93
CA ASP A 61 -8.99 -5.73 32.97
C ASP A 61 -7.56 -6.26 32.84
N ALA A 62 -7.26 -7.03 31.79
CA ALA A 62 -5.90 -7.51 31.55
C ALA A 62 -4.93 -6.35 31.31
N ASP A 63 -3.68 -6.51 31.74
CA ASP A 63 -2.62 -5.51 31.52
C ASP A 63 -2.31 -5.37 30.01
N ALA A 64 -3.00 -4.42 29.38
CA ALA A 64 -2.88 -4.12 27.96
C ALA A 64 -1.48 -3.60 27.59
N ALA A 65 -0.81 -2.89 28.52
CA ALA A 65 0.50 -2.31 28.25
C ALA A 65 1.55 -3.43 28.15
N LEU A 66 1.52 -4.39 29.07
CA LEU A 66 2.38 -5.56 29.05
C LEU A 66 2.09 -6.46 27.85
N ALA A 67 0.81 -6.67 27.52
CA ALA A 67 0.41 -7.44 26.33
C ALA A 67 0.97 -6.84 25.03
N TYR A 68 0.93 -5.51 24.89
CA TYR A 68 1.47 -4.81 23.73
C TYR A 68 3.00 -4.96 23.61
N GLU A 69 3.72 -4.82 24.73
CA GLU A 69 5.18 -4.96 24.72
C GLU A 69 5.62 -6.40 24.39
N ASN A 70 4.95 -7.40 24.98
CA ASN A 70 5.19 -8.80 24.66
C ASN A 70 4.87 -9.10 23.18
N ALA A 71 3.77 -8.54 22.67
CA ALA A 71 3.42 -8.67 21.27
C ALA A 71 4.50 -8.06 20.36
N ARG A 72 4.99 -6.87 20.69
CA ARG A 72 6.08 -6.22 19.95
C ARG A 72 7.36 -7.07 19.97
N CYS A 73 7.72 -7.66 21.11
CA CYS A 73 8.86 -8.57 21.23
C CYS A 73 8.70 -9.82 20.35
N TYR A 74 7.55 -10.48 20.38
CA TYR A 74 7.31 -11.66 19.53
C TYR A 74 7.28 -11.30 18.04
N ALA A 75 6.61 -10.21 17.66
CA ALA A 75 6.56 -9.75 16.27
C ALA A 75 7.98 -9.46 15.73
N THR A 76 8.82 -8.77 16.51
CA THR A 76 10.20 -8.48 16.11
C THR A 76 11.05 -9.75 15.98
N GLN A 77 10.88 -10.73 16.87
CA GLN A 77 11.54 -12.03 16.78
C GLN A 77 11.11 -12.81 15.52
N ILE A 78 9.81 -12.92 15.27
CA ILE A 78 9.26 -13.61 14.09
C ILE A 78 9.77 -12.96 12.80
N VAL A 79 9.70 -11.62 12.72
CA VAL A 79 10.19 -10.87 11.56
C VAL A 79 11.68 -11.10 11.32
N ARG A 80 12.49 -11.15 12.40
CA ARG A 80 13.91 -11.43 12.30
C ARG A 80 14.17 -12.85 11.79
N LEU A 81 13.49 -13.85 12.36
CA LEU A 81 13.62 -15.24 11.92
C LEU A 81 13.21 -15.40 10.45
N TYR A 82 12.09 -14.81 10.06
CA TYR A 82 11.60 -14.83 8.69
C TYR A 82 12.58 -14.17 7.72
N ARG A 83 13.10 -12.97 8.05
CA ARG A 83 14.14 -12.31 7.24
C ARG A 83 15.39 -13.17 7.11
N ASN A 84 15.84 -13.80 8.19
CA ASN A 84 17.01 -14.68 8.14
C ASN A 84 16.77 -15.89 7.23
N GLN A 85 15.57 -16.49 7.26
CA GLN A 85 15.22 -17.61 6.37
C GLN A 85 15.19 -17.21 4.90
N LEU A 86 14.75 -16.00 4.58
CA LEU A 86 14.77 -15.49 3.20
C LEU A 86 16.18 -15.12 2.76
N LEU A 87 16.90 -14.36 3.58
CA LEU A 87 18.20 -13.80 3.22
C LEU A 87 19.31 -14.84 3.26
N SER A 88 19.21 -15.86 4.12
CA SER A 88 20.24 -16.89 4.25
C SER A 88 19.76 -18.20 3.61
N SER A 89 20.49 -18.67 2.60
CA SER A 89 20.22 -19.97 1.98
C SER A 89 20.66 -21.15 2.86
N GLY A 90 21.42 -20.88 3.93
CA GLY A 90 22.08 -21.90 4.76
C GLY A 90 23.21 -22.65 4.03
N ARG A 91 23.34 -22.48 2.71
CA ARG A 91 24.32 -23.13 1.86
C ARG A 91 25.59 -22.29 1.80
N THR A 92 26.74 -22.94 1.85
CA THR A 92 28.02 -22.29 1.59
C THR A 92 28.10 -21.94 0.10
N GLN A 93 28.23 -20.65 -0.20
CA GLN A 93 28.42 -20.19 -1.58
C GLN A 93 29.79 -20.65 -2.07
N GLN A 94 29.83 -21.26 -3.27
CA GLN A 94 31.10 -21.53 -3.93
C GLN A 94 31.66 -20.20 -4.43
N LEU A 95 32.57 -19.62 -3.64
CA LEU A 95 33.28 -18.41 -4.04
C LEU A 95 34.02 -18.63 -5.36
N THR A 96 34.00 -17.60 -6.19
CA THR A 96 34.95 -17.46 -7.30
C THR A 96 36.38 -17.60 -6.75
N ARG A 97 37.23 -18.26 -7.56
CA ARG A 97 38.59 -18.70 -7.25
C ARG A 97 39.32 -17.74 -6.27
N ARG A 98 39.50 -18.18 -5.02
CA ARG A 98 40.21 -17.38 -4.00
C ARG A 98 41.68 -17.27 -4.37
N THR A 99 42.26 -16.07 -4.28
CA THR A 99 43.68 -15.80 -4.58
C THR A 99 44.41 -15.23 -3.36
N GLY A 100 45.74 -15.46 -3.30
CA GLY A 100 46.62 -14.91 -2.26
C GLY A 100 46.43 -15.55 -0.87
N VAL A 101 46.75 -14.81 0.20
CA VAL A 101 46.71 -15.29 1.60
C VAL A 101 45.33 -15.86 2.00
N ARG A 102 44.26 -15.43 1.32
CA ARG A 102 42.88 -15.89 1.57
C ARG A 102 42.60 -17.32 1.06
N SER A 103 43.49 -17.93 0.27
CA SER A 103 43.39 -19.33 -0.13
C SER A 103 44.04 -20.30 0.88
N LEU A 104 44.73 -19.80 1.90
CA LEU A 104 45.39 -20.66 2.91
C LEU A 104 44.40 -21.30 3.89
N VAL A 105 43.15 -20.83 3.93
CA VAL A 105 42.10 -21.37 4.80
C VAL A 105 40.90 -21.81 3.95
N ASP A 106 40.46 -23.06 4.14
CA ASP A 106 39.32 -23.64 3.43
C ASP A 106 38.07 -22.76 3.55
N ILE A 107 37.85 -22.17 4.73
CA ILE A 107 36.74 -21.24 5.02
C ILE A 107 37.26 -20.05 5.81
N GLY A 108 37.77 -19.03 5.10
CA GLY A 108 38.14 -17.75 5.73
C GLY A 108 36.90 -16.92 6.12
N PRO A 109 37.04 -15.95 7.06
CA PRO A 109 35.98 -15.01 7.44
C PRO A 109 35.72 -14.03 6.29
N GLY A 110 34.87 -14.44 5.36
CA GLY A 110 34.36 -13.60 4.28
C GLY A 110 32.88 -13.32 4.48
N PHE A 111 32.43 -12.17 4.01
CA PHE A 111 31.02 -11.79 3.98
C PHE A 111 30.08 -12.93 3.48
N PRO A 112 30.31 -13.56 2.31
CA PRO A 112 29.45 -14.65 1.83
C PRO A 112 29.48 -15.91 2.72
N ASN A 113 30.57 -16.16 3.45
CA ASN A 113 30.67 -17.31 4.36
C ASN A 113 29.96 -17.07 5.70
N LEU A 114 29.95 -15.82 6.17
CA LEU A 114 29.32 -15.42 7.43
C LEU A 114 27.80 -15.31 7.30
N PHE A 115 27.32 -14.70 6.22
CA PHE A 115 25.90 -14.41 6.03
C PHE A 115 25.17 -15.45 5.17
N LYS A 116 25.90 -16.20 4.33
CA LYS A 116 25.37 -17.26 3.46
C LYS A 116 24.15 -16.80 2.66
N GLU A 117 24.31 -15.65 2.00
CA GLU A 117 23.18 -14.96 1.38
C GLU A 117 22.49 -15.81 0.30
N ASN A 118 21.20 -15.56 0.08
CA ASN A 118 20.44 -16.20 -0.97
C ASN A 118 20.33 -15.25 -2.17
N TRP A 119 21.37 -15.18 -3.00
CA TRP A 119 21.44 -14.27 -4.16
C TRP A 119 20.25 -14.39 -5.13
N ASP A 120 19.60 -15.56 -5.19
CA ASP A 120 18.46 -15.80 -6.08
C ASP A 120 17.22 -14.99 -5.68
N LEU A 121 17.11 -14.59 -4.41
CA LEU A 121 16.01 -13.76 -3.90
C LEU A 121 16.32 -12.27 -3.90
N PHE A 122 17.52 -11.85 -4.33
CA PHE A 122 17.84 -10.44 -4.45
C PHE A 122 17.37 -9.90 -5.79
N CYS A 123 16.73 -8.73 -5.74
CA CYS A 123 16.33 -8.00 -6.92
C CYS A 123 17.55 -7.34 -7.59
N LYS A 124 17.48 -7.15 -8.92
CA LYS A 124 18.48 -6.38 -9.66
C LYS A 124 18.40 -4.90 -9.30
N VAL A 125 19.50 -4.16 -9.49
CA VAL A 125 19.51 -2.70 -9.33
C VAL A 125 18.50 -2.08 -10.29
N GLY A 126 17.64 -1.19 -9.78
CA GLY A 126 16.58 -0.56 -10.56
C GLY A 126 15.37 -1.45 -10.86
N ALA A 127 15.30 -2.65 -10.29
CA ALA A 127 14.10 -3.47 -10.37
C ALA A 127 12.95 -2.84 -9.57
N ILE A 128 11.72 -3.07 -10.05
CA ILE A 128 10.50 -2.58 -9.39
C ILE A 128 10.32 -3.12 -7.96
N GLU A 129 10.83 -4.33 -7.71
CA GLU A 129 10.77 -5.04 -6.43
C GLU A 129 11.77 -4.50 -5.39
N ALA A 130 12.70 -3.64 -5.81
CA ALA A 130 13.70 -3.09 -4.92
C ALA A 130 13.04 -2.22 -3.84
N LYS A 131 13.58 -2.26 -2.62
CA LYS A 131 13.02 -1.51 -1.47
C LYS A 131 13.20 0.00 -1.61
N ASP A 132 14.17 0.41 -2.39
CA ASP A 132 14.48 1.78 -2.79
C ASP A 132 13.83 2.17 -4.12
N SER A 133 12.99 1.30 -4.69
CA SER A 133 12.27 1.62 -5.93
C SER A 133 11.24 2.73 -5.71
N PRO A 134 10.92 3.51 -6.76
CA PRO A 134 9.84 4.50 -6.68
C PRO A 134 8.48 3.87 -6.35
N VAL A 135 8.29 2.57 -6.64
CA VAL A 135 7.08 1.82 -6.30
C VAL A 135 6.98 1.55 -4.81
N ALA A 136 8.09 1.14 -4.18
CA ALA A 136 8.14 0.96 -2.73
C ALA A 136 7.80 2.28 -2.03
N TYR A 137 8.32 3.40 -2.55
CA TYR A 137 7.97 4.72 -2.05
C TYR A 137 6.49 5.06 -2.24
N LEU A 138 5.93 4.87 -3.45
CA LEU A 138 4.51 5.12 -3.74
C LEU A 138 3.60 4.30 -2.80
N THR A 139 3.85 3.01 -2.66
CA THR A 139 3.04 2.14 -1.79
C THR A 139 3.12 2.55 -0.33
N SER A 140 4.28 3.02 0.13
CA SER A 140 4.42 3.56 1.49
C SER A 140 3.63 4.86 1.69
N LEU A 141 3.64 5.77 0.72
CA LEU A 141 2.87 7.01 0.75
C LEU A 141 1.36 6.73 0.70
N TYR A 142 0.93 5.79 -0.13
CA TYR A 142 -0.47 5.42 -0.24
C TYR A 142 -1.00 4.84 1.09
N ARG A 143 -0.24 3.92 1.70
CA ARG A 143 -0.58 3.40 3.05
C ARG A 143 -0.57 4.48 4.11
N PHE A 144 0.42 5.36 4.10
CA PHE A 144 0.49 6.48 5.03
C PHE A 144 -0.73 7.40 4.89
N ALA A 145 -1.14 7.74 3.67
CA ALA A 145 -2.32 8.57 3.43
C ALA A 145 -3.60 7.92 3.98
N LEU A 146 -3.82 6.63 3.73
CA LEU A 146 -5.01 5.93 4.20
C LEU A 146 -5.01 5.71 5.72
N GLU A 147 -3.91 5.20 6.28
CA GLU A 147 -3.85 4.79 7.68
C GLU A 147 -3.65 5.99 8.63
N GLN A 148 -2.78 6.93 8.28
CA GLN A 148 -2.39 8.02 9.18
C GLN A 148 -3.20 9.30 8.94
N LEU A 149 -3.42 9.70 7.69
CA LEU A 149 -4.15 10.95 7.40
C LEU A 149 -5.67 10.74 7.47
N GLU A 150 -6.17 9.67 6.87
CA GLU A 150 -7.61 9.39 6.83
C GLU A 150 -8.09 8.57 8.04
N GLY A 151 -7.24 7.72 8.61
CA GLY A 151 -7.52 6.97 9.83
C GLY A 151 -7.43 7.79 11.14
N SER A 152 -6.88 9.01 11.09
CA SER A 152 -6.89 9.95 12.22
C SER A 152 -8.28 10.57 12.43
N VAL A 153 -8.53 11.16 13.60
CA VAL A 153 -9.81 11.73 14.07
C VAL A 153 -10.65 12.27 12.91
N ALA A 154 -11.80 11.62 12.70
CA ALA A 154 -12.67 11.84 11.57
C ALA A 154 -13.34 13.22 11.66
N GLU A 155 -12.85 14.17 10.87
CA GLU A 155 -13.62 15.37 10.57
C GLU A 155 -14.71 15.01 9.55
N PRO A 156 -15.97 15.40 9.77
CA PRO A 156 -17.08 15.02 8.90
C PRO A 156 -16.97 15.58 7.48
N SER A 157 -16.14 16.60 7.26
CA SER A 157 -15.91 17.25 5.95
C SER A 157 -14.71 16.68 5.17
N ARG A 158 -14.01 15.66 5.71
CA ARG A 158 -12.80 15.13 5.07
C ARG A 158 -13.17 14.27 3.86
N ILE A 159 -12.79 14.75 2.67
CA ILE A 159 -12.93 14.01 1.41
C ILE A 159 -11.82 12.97 1.31
N LYS A 160 -12.18 11.70 1.13
CA LYS A 160 -11.22 10.59 1.08
C LYS A 160 -10.42 10.59 -0.22
N LEU A 161 -9.25 9.98 -0.21
CA LEU A 161 -8.40 9.82 -1.40
C LEU A 161 -9.11 8.98 -2.45
N ASP A 162 -9.75 7.89 -2.03
CA ASP A 162 -10.55 7.01 -2.90
C ASP A 162 -11.70 7.76 -3.60
N GLU A 163 -12.29 8.76 -2.94
CA GLU A 163 -13.35 9.60 -3.54
C GLU A 163 -12.78 10.60 -4.56
N ARG A 164 -11.62 11.18 -4.25
CA ARG A 164 -10.94 12.17 -5.13
C ARG A 164 -10.32 11.53 -6.36
N ARG A 165 -9.71 10.35 -6.18
CA ARG A 165 -8.91 9.63 -7.17
C ARG A 165 -9.16 8.12 -7.06
N PRO A 166 -10.36 7.65 -7.46
CA PRO A 166 -10.69 6.22 -7.45
C PRO A 166 -9.78 5.39 -8.36
N ASP A 167 -9.15 6.04 -9.35
CA ASP A 167 -8.22 5.44 -10.29
C ASP A 167 -6.91 4.93 -9.66
N LEU A 168 -6.47 5.48 -8.52
CA LEU A 168 -5.21 5.08 -7.88
C LEU A 168 -5.26 3.66 -7.31
N LYS A 169 -6.44 3.22 -6.86
CA LYS A 169 -6.63 1.88 -6.29
C LYS A 169 -6.50 0.79 -7.34
N ASP A 170 -6.97 1.06 -8.55
CA ASP A 170 -6.97 0.12 -9.67
C ASP A 170 -5.72 0.25 -10.55
N LEU A 171 -4.77 1.12 -10.17
CA LEU A 171 -3.54 1.33 -10.93
C LEU A 171 -2.64 0.10 -10.85
N LEU A 172 -2.50 -0.59 -11.99
CA LEU A 172 -1.62 -1.75 -12.10
C LEU A 172 -0.15 -1.30 -12.10
N ILE A 173 0.59 -1.77 -11.11
CA ILE A 173 2.00 -1.45 -10.95
C ILE A 173 2.83 -2.47 -11.74
N ASP A 174 3.34 -2.03 -12.91
CA ASP A 174 4.23 -2.81 -13.78
C ASP A 174 5.47 -1.97 -14.17
N GLN A 175 6.52 -2.64 -14.65
CA GLN A 175 7.74 -2.01 -15.15
C GLN A 175 7.43 -0.96 -16.23
N GLN A 176 6.49 -1.24 -17.16
CA GLN A 176 6.12 -0.27 -18.18
C GLN A 176 5.38 0.93 -17.58
N SER A 177 4.44 0.71 -16.67
CA SER A 177 3.69 1.80 -16.03
C SER A 177 4.56 2.71 -15.15
N THR A 178 5.67 2.19 -14.64
CA THR A 178 6.50 2.90 -13.65
C THR A 178 7.65 3.68 -14.28
N PHE A 179 8.27 3.14 -15.32
CA PHE A 179 9.46 3.72 -15.92
C PHE A 179 9.23 4.39 -17.29
N THR A 180 8.06 4.20 -17.91
CA THR A 180 7.76 4.84 -19.18
C THR A 180 7.40 6.32 -18.95
N PRO A 181 8.12 7.28 -19.55
CA PRO A 181 7.77 8.68 -19.44
C PRO A 181 6.47 8.98 -20.21
N VAL A 182 5.50 9.57 -19.53
CA VAL A 182 4.21 9.97 -20.11
C VAL A 182 4.00 11.47 -19.89
N PRO A 183 3.50 12.24 -20.88
CA PRO A 183 3.18 13.65 -20.69
C PRO A 183 2.12 13.85 -19.60
N THR A 184 2.35 14.76 -18.66
CA THR A 184 1.43 15.03 -17.54
C THR A 184 0.03 15.41 -18.02
N LEU A 185 -0.07 16.19 -19.10
CA LEU A 185 -1.36 16.58 -19.69
C LEU A 185 -2.18 15.37 -20.16
N HIS A 186 -1.53 14.30 -20.61
CA HIS A 186 -2.22 13.08 -21.00
C HIS A 186 -2.92 12.43 -19.79
N ILE A 187 -2.23 12.36 -18.66
CA ILE A 187 -2.77 11.82 -17.40
C ILE A 187 -3.95 12.67 -16.92
N VAL A 188 -3.83 14.01 -16.98
CA VAL A 188 -4.92 14.91 -16.60
C VAL A 188 -6.16 14.68 -17.46
N ASN A 189 -5.99 14.61 -18.79
CA ASN A 189 -7.10 14.36 -19.71
C ASN A 189 -7.74 12.99 -19.50
N GLN A 190 -6.94 11.95 -19.22
CA GLN A 190 -7.44 10.62 -18.91
C GLN A 190 -8.31 10.62 -17.65
N VAL A 191 -7.84 11.25 -16.56
CA VAL A 191 -8.60 11.28 -15.30
C VAL A 191 -9.89 12.09 -15.44
N LEU A 192 -9.83 13.26 -16.08
CA LEU A 192 -11.03 14.07 -16.35
C LEU A 192 -12.03 13.31 -17.22
N SER A 193 -11.55 12.63 -18.25
CA SER A 193 -12.40 11.84 -19.16
C SER A 193 -13.09 10.69 -18.43
N LYS A 194 -12.40 9.99 -17.53
CA LYS A 194 -13.01 8.95 -16.68
C LYS A 194 -14.09 9.52 -15.78
N ALA A 195 -13.84 10.66 -15.13
CA ALA A 195 -14.82 11.31 -14.27
C ALA A 195 -16.07 11.77 -15.04
N ILE A 196 -15.88 12.36 -16.24
CA ILE A 196 -16.99 12.77 -17.12
C ILE A 196 -17.81 11.56 -17.56
N ASN A 197 -17.15 10.46 -17.97
CA ASN A 197 -17.85 9.24 -18.37
C ASN A 197 -18.64 8.61 -17.21
N ALA A 198 -18.08 8.62 -16.00
CA ALA A 198 -18.78 8.14 -14.80
C ALA A 198 -20.05 8.97 -14.54
N TYR A 199 -19.98 10.30 -14.70
CA TYR A 199 -21.14 11.19 -14.57
C TYR A 199 -22.14 11.00 -15.72
N ALA A 200 -21.69 10.92 -16.98
CA ALA A 200 -22.56 10.69 -18.13
C ALA A 200 -23.31 9.35 -18.04
N GLY A 201 -22.74 8.36 -17.34
CA GLY A 201 -23.43 7.10 -17.04
C GLY A 201 -24.60 7.21 -16.07
N THR A 202 -24.64 8.26 -15.22
CA THR A 202 -25.74 8.47 -14.26
C THR A 202 -26.91 9.23 -14.87
N VAL A 203 -26.66 10.06 -15.90
CA VAL A 203 -27.68 10.84 -16.60
C VAL A 203 -28.22 10.06 -17.79
N PRO A 204 -29.52 9.71 -17.84
CA PRO A 204 -30.08 8.86 -18.89
C PRO A 204 -30.02 9.49 -20.30
N GLU A 205 -30.10 10.82 -20.40
CA GLU A 205 -30.06 11.56 -21.68
C GLU A 205 -28.67 11.59 -22.33
N ASP A 206 -27.63 11.50 -21.51
CA ASP A 206 -26.22 11.59 -21.94
C ASP A 206 -25.59 10.19 -22.10
N LYS A 207 -26.33 9.14 -21.78
CA LYS A 207 -25.89 7.75 -21.83
C LYS A 207 -25.61 7.31 -23.27
N GLY A 208 -24.36 6.94 -23.54
CA GLY A 208 -23.92 6.45 -24.85
C GLY A 208 -23.38 7.52 -25.80
N LYS A 209 -23.44 8.81 -25.42
CA LYS A 209 -22.76 9.87 -26.17
C LYS A 209 -21.26 9.83 -25.89
N THR A 210 -20.47 10.20 -26.90
CA THR A 210 -19.02 10.36 -26.72
C THR A 210 -18.72 11.67 -25.98
N ILE A 211 -17.58 11.73 -25.28
CA ILE A 211 -17.14 12.95 -24.54
C ILE A 211 -17.14 14.19 -25.45
N TYR A 212 -16.66 14.05 -26.68
CA TYR A 212 -16.57 15.17 -27.63
C TYR A 212 -17.95 15.68 -28.07
N GLN A 213 -18.95 14.81 -28.17
CA GLN A 213 -20.33 15.22 -28.46
C GLN A 213 -20.94 15.94 -27.26
N LEU A 214 -20.77 15.40 -26.05
CA LEU A 214 -21.27 16.01 -24.82
C LEU A 214 -20.78 17.45 -24.68
N VAL A 215 -19.47 17.64 -24.85
CA VAL A 215 -18.80 18.92 -24.70
C VAL A 215 -19.16 19.93 -25.82
N ALA A 216 -19.56 19.44 -26.99
CA ALA A 216 -20.04 20.29 -28.09
C ALA A 216 -21.52 20.72 -27.91
N GLU A 217 -22.34 19.93 -27.22
CA GLU A 217 -23.77 20.20 -27.02
C GLU A 217 -24.06 21.09 -25.80
N LYS A 218 -23.23 21.01 -24.74
CA LYS A 218 -23.45 21.81 -23.52
C LYS A 218 -23.28 23.30 -23.82
N GLN A 219 -24.13 24.12 -23.19
CA GLN A 219 -24.11 25.59 -23.32
C GLN A 219 -23.47 26.30 -22.12
N HIS A 220 -23.44 25.65 -20.96
CA HIS A 220 -22.84 26.16 -19.73
C HIS A 220 -21.82 25.15 -19.18
N PRO A 221 -20.75 25.60 -18.51
CA PRO A 221 -20.30 26.99 -18.30
C PRO A 221 -19.82 27.69 -19.58
N PHE A 222 -19.58 29.01 -19.53
CA PHE A 222 -19.27 29.91 -20.68
C PHE A 222 -18.08 29.49 -21.57
N GLN A 223 -17.29 28.48 -21.20
CA GLN A 223 -16.28 27.88 -22.08
C GLN A 223 -16.86 26.92 -23.13
N PHE A 224 -18.10 26.47 -22.99
CA PHE A 224 -18.79 25.64 -23.97
C PHE A 224 -19.66 26.50 -24.91
N PRO A 225 -19.91 26.05 -26.16
CA PRO A 225 -19.59 24.74 -26.73
C PRO A 225 -18.13 24.61 -27.18
N TYR A 226 -17.52 23.46 -26.91
CA TYR A 226 -16.18 23.12 -27.41
C TYR A 226 -16.28 21.98 -28.42
N ASN A 227 -16.00 22.28 -29.69
CA ASN A 227 -15.98 21.27 -30.76
C ASN A 227 -14.54 20.87 -31.09
N PHE A 228 -14.14 19.69 -30.62
CA PHE A 228 -12.79 19.15 -30.79
C PHE A 228 -12.41 19.02 -32.28
N HIS A 229 -13.29 18.46 -33.11
CA HIS A 229 -13.02 18.24 -34.53
C HIS A 229 -12.87 19.55 -35.30
N PHE A 230 -13.69 20.55 -35.00
CA PHE A 230 -13.55 21.88 -35.59
C PHE A 230 -12.19 22.51 -35.26
N GLN A 231 -11.75 22.42 -34.00
CA GLN A 231 -10.43 22.91 -33.62
C GLN A 231 -9.30 22.16 -34.30
N GLN A 232 -9.42 20.84 -34.43
CA GLN A 232 -8.42 20.03 -35.13
C GLN A 232 -8.30 20.41 -36.61
N ILE A 233 -9.42 20.68 -37.29
CA ILE A 233 -9.44 21.18 -38.67
C ILE A 233 -8.81 22.57 -38.75
N SER A 234 -9.19 23.48 -37.85
CA SER A 234 -8.66 24.85 -37.80
C SER A 234 -7.13 24.86 -37.62
N LEU A 235 -6.62 24.08 -36.66
CA LEU A 235 -5.17 23.92 -36.41
C LEU A 235 -4.45 23.30 -37.61
N GLY A 236 -5.05 22.29 -38.25
CA GLY A 236 -4.48 21.65 -39.44
C GLY A 236 -4.42 22.57 -40.65
N LEU A 237 -5.41 23.46 -40.82
CA LEU A 237 -5.43 24.49 -41.85
C LEU A 237 -4.40 25.58 -41.56
N ASP A 238 -4.33 26.09 -40.33
CA ASP A 238 -3.38 27.14 -39.95
C ASP A 238 -1.92 26.70 -40.16
N GLY A 239 -1.59 25.46 -39.80
CA GLY A 239 -0.25 24.90 -40.01
C GLY A 239 0.16 24.79 -41.50
N LYS A 240 -0.79 24.64 -42.42
CA LYS A 240 -0.53 24.56 -43.87
C LYS A 240 -0.69 25.89 -44.60
N LYS A 241 -1.17 26.94 -43.92
CA LYS A 241 -1.51 28.26 -44.49
C LYS A 241 -2.07 28.19 -45.92
N PRO A 242 -3.11 27.37 -46.20
CA PRO A 242 -3.75 27.43 -47.50
C PRO A 242 -4.34 28.83 -47.61
N THR A 243 -3.75 29.68 -48.43
CA THR A 243 -4.35 30.97 -48.76
C THR A 243 -5.69 30.66 -49.39
N LEU A 244 -6.77 31.02 -48.70
CA LEU A 244 -8.12 31.01 -49.25
C LEU A 244 -8.12 32.02 -50.40
N GLY A 245 -7.78 31.55 -51.59
CA GLY A 245 -8.07 32.23 -52.84
C GLY A 245 -9.59 32.31 -52.95
N ARG A 246 -10.15 33.45 -52.54
CA ARG A 246 -11.44 33.90 -53.06
C ARG A 246 -11.30 33.91 -54.59
N ARG A 247 -11.98 32.99 -55.26
CA ARG A 247 -12.50 33.23 -56.61
C ARG A 247 -13.91 33.78 -56.46
#